data_AF-A0A351KVE8-F1
#
_entry.id   AF-A0A351KVE8-F1
#
_cell.length_a   1.000
_cell.length_b   1.000
_cell.length_c   1.000
_cell.angle_alpha   90.00
_cell.angle_beta   90.00
_cell.angle_gamma   90.00
#
_symmetry.space_group_name_H-M   'P 1'
#
loop_
_entity.id
_entity.type
_entity.pdbx_description
1 polymer ?
#
loop_
_entity_poly.entity_id
_entity_poly.type
_entity_poly.pdbx_seq_one_letter_code
_entity_poly.pdbx_strand_id
1 'polypeptide(L)'
;MACSSLSQDPVRHDWTLPEARALLDQPFNDLVFEAQTVHRRYFDPNEVQVSSLLSIKTGSCSEDCAYCPQSAHHQTGLSAESLMPIQEVLDAARRAKEQGAGRFCMGAAWRSPTDRDIDRVCEMVEGVKSLGMETCVT
;
A
#
# COMPACT_ATOMS: atom_id res chain seq x y z
N MET A 1 -3.06 -9.72 30.79
CA MET A 1 -2.37 -8.50 31.31
C MET A 1 -3.01 -7.32 30.61
N ALA A 2 -3.80 -6.53 31.33
CA ALA A 2 -4.55 -5.42 30.75
C ALA A 2 -3.58 -4.31 30.34
N CYS A 3 -3.61 -3.92 29.07
CA CYS A 3 -2.87 -2.77 28.57
C CYS A 3 -3.45 -1.51 29.22
N SER A 4 -2.65 -0.84 30.03
CA SER A 4 -2.98 0.40 30.71
C SER A 4 -3.37 1.46 29.69
N SER A 5 -4.52 2.12 29.86
CA SER A 5 -4.98 3.21 29.02
C SER A 5 -4.02 4.40 29.11
N LEU A 6 -3.06 4.47 28.20
CA LEU A 6 -2.25 5.67 27.99
C LEU A 6 -3.18 6.75 27.44
N SER A 7 -3.26 7.88 28.15
CA SER A 7 -4.00 9.07 27.73
C SER A 7 -3.64 9.35 26.26
N GLN A 8 -4.63 9.42 25.36
CA GLN A 8 -4.37 9.77 23.96
C GLN A 8 -4.44 11.30 23.85
N ASP A 9 -3.32 11.93 23.49
CA ASP A 9 -3.38 13.34 23.12
C ASP A 9 -4.21 13.45 21.83
N PRO A 10 -5.02 14.49 21.66
CA PRO A 10 -5.81 14.65 20.45
C PRO A 10 -4.88 14.70 19.22
N VAL A 11 -5.19 13.90 18.20
CA VAL A 11 -4.45 13.91 16.93
C VAL A 11 -4.59 15.29 16.29
N ARG A 12 -3.44 15.90 15.99
CA ARG A 12 -3.34 17.22 15.37
C ARG A 12 -3.50 17.13 13.85
N HIS A 13 -4.21 18.09 13.25
CA HIS A 13 -4.45 18.16 11.79
C HIS A 13 -4.04 19.49 11.14
N ASP A 14 -3.52 20.45 11.90
CA ASP A 14 -3.18 21.83 11.49
C ASP A 14 -1.66 22.08 11.38
N TRP A 15 -0.92 21.08 10.87
CA TRP A 15 0.52 21.21 10.66
C TRP A 15 0.86 22.30 9.64
N THR A 16 1.81 23.16 10.00
CA THR A 16 2.37 24.17 9.11
C THR A 16 3.67 23.71 8.48
N LEU A 17 4.05 24.31 7.35
CA LEU A 17 5.32 24.01 6.69
C LEU A 17 6.55 24.23 7.59
N PRO A 18 6.64 25.33 8.39
CA PRO A 18 7.75 25.50 9.33
C PRO A 18 7.83 24.40 10.39
N GLU A 19 6.70 23.92 10.92
CA GLU A 19 6.67 22.84 11.92
C GLU A 19 7.14 21.51 11.32
N ALA A 20 6.68 21.16 10.12
CA ALA A 20 7.15 19.96 9.43
C ALA A 20 8.65 20.02 9.11
N ARG A 21 9.16 21.20 8.75
CA ARG A 21 10.60 21.41 8.52
C ARG A 21 11.41 21.29 9.81
N ALA A 22 10.89 21.80 10.93
CA ALA A 22 11.55 21.66 12.22
C ALA A 22 11.79 20.19 12.59
N LEU A 23 10.84 19.28 12.29
CA LEU A 23 11.03 17.84 12.49
C LEU A 23 12.15 17.26 11.62
N LEU A 24 12.23 17.67 10.35
CA LEU A 24 13.29 17.22 9.44
C LEU A 24 14.69 17.74 9.83
N ASP A 25 14.73 18.90 10.49
CA ASP A 25 15.97 19.54 10.95
C ASP A 25 16.40 19.09 12.37
N GLN A 26 15.63 18.23 13.04
CA GLN A 26 15.97 17.70 14.37
C GLN A 26 17.24 16.81 14.32
N PRO A 27 18.02 16.74 15.41
CA PRO A 27 19.07 15.73 15.55
C PRO A 27 18.48 14.33 15.38
N PHE A 28 19.08 13.55 14.49
CA PHE A 28 18.52 12.25 14.07
C PHE A 28 18.16 11.31 15.23
N ASN A 29 19.01 11.22 16.25
CA ASN A 29 18.77 10.33 17.38
C ASN A 29 17.57 10.80 18.24
N ASP A 30 17.38 12.11 18.38
CA ASP A 30 16.25 12.68 19.11
C ASP A 30 14.94 12.45 18.34
N LEU A 31 14.96 12.66 17.02
CA LEU A 31 13.83 12.38 16.14
C LEU A 31 13.41 10.89 16.19
N VAL A 32 14.37 9.97 16.14
CA VAL A 32 14.08 8.53 16.22
C VAL A 32 13.48 8.15 17.58
N PHE A 33 14.00 8.73 18.67
CA PHE A 33 13.48 8.48 20.01
C PHE A 33 12.05 9.01 20.17
N GLU A 34 11.76 10.22 19.67
CA GLU A 34 10.43 10.80 19.65
C GLU A 34 9.47 9.94 18.81
N ALA A 35 9.88 9.52 17.61
CA ALA A 35 9.09 8.66 16.73
C ALA A 35 8.73 7.32 17.40
N GLN A 36 9.68 6.68 18.09
CA GLN A 36 9.42 5.43 18.82
C GLN A 36 8.48 5.65 20.01
N THR A 37 8.60 6.79 20.70
CA THR A 37 7.73 7.16 21.81
C THR A 37 6.29 7.34 21.33
N VAL A 38 6.09 8.05 20.21
CA VAL A 38 4.78 8.21 19.57
C VAL A 38 4.25 6.87 19.09
N HIS A 39 5.06 6.07 18.40
CA HIS A 39 4.63 4.77 17.88
C HIS A 39 4.12 3.83 19.00
N ARG A 40 4.87 3.70 20.10
CA ARG A 40 4.50 2.90 21.28
C ARG A 40 3.23 3.38 22.00
N ARG A 41 2.84 4.65 21.81
CA ARG A 41 1.62 5.22 22.40
C ARG A 41 0.37 4.82 21.62
N TYR A 42 0.49 4.64 20.31
CA TYR A 42 -0.67 4.46 19.42
C TYR A 42 -0.75 3.08 18.76
N PHE A 43 0.33 2.30 18.77
CA PHE A 43 0.41 0.97 18.15
C PHE A 43 0.97 -0.08 19.12
N ASP A 44 0.65 -1.35 18.89
CA ASP A 44 1.42 -2.44 19.49
C ASP A 44 2.84 -2.40 18.89
N PRO A 45 3.88 -2.13 19.69
CA PRO A 45 5.22 -1.91 19.16
C PRO A 45 5.90 -3.15 18.60
N ASN A 46 5.31 -4.34 18.79
CA ASN A 46 5.86 -5.60 18.28
C ASN A 46 4.95 -6.24 17.22
N GLU A 47 3.88 -5.56 16.81
CA GLU A 47 3.01 -5.99 15.72
C GLU A 47 3.40 -5.29 14.42
N VAL A 48 3.39 -6.03 13.31
CA VAL A 48 3.69 -5.51 11.97
C VAL A 48 2.60 -5.97 11.00
N GLN A 49 2.00 -5.01 10.29
CA GLN A 49 1.07 -5.33 9.20
C GLN A 49 1.81 -5.90 8.01
N VAL A 50 1.50 -7.14 7.62
CA VAL A 50 2.08 -7.80 6.44
C VAL A 50 1.10 -7.71 5.27
N SER A 51 1.56 -7.09 4.17
CA SER A 51 0.79 -6.92 2.93
C SER A 51 1.57 -7.49 1.74
N SER A 52 0.88 -8.17 0.83
CA SER A 52 1.46 -8.64 -0.44
C SER A 52 0.84 -7.89 -1.61
N LEU A 53 1.65 -7.50 -2.60
CA LEU A 53 1.19 -6.78 -3.78
C LEU A 53 1.43 -7.61 -5.06
N LEU A 54 0.47 -7.55 -5.98
CA LEU A 54 0.57 -8.08 -7.33
C LEU A 54 0.26 -6.99 -8.36
N SER A 55 1.07 -6.91 -9.41
CA SER A 55 0.75 -6.08 -10.58
C SER A 55 -0.27 -6.82 -11.44
N ILE A 56 -1.54 -6.39 -11.39
CA ILE A 56 -2.63 -7.03 -12.15
C ILE A 56 -2.67 -6.56 -13.60
N LYS A 57 -1.96 -5.49 -13.96
CA LYS A 57 -1.74 -5.01 -15.33
C LYS A 57 -0.37 -4.32 -15.36
N THR A 58 0.54 -4.77 -16.20
CA THR A 58 1.94 -4.35 -16.17
C THR A 58 2.35 -3.63 -17.46
N GLY A 59 3.04 -2.51 -17.32
CA GLY A 59 3.63 -1.77 -18.45
C GLY A 59 2.64 -0.98 -19.29
N SER A 60 3.15 -0.36 -20.36
CA SER A 60 2.39 0.50 -21.29
C SER A 60 1.57 1.60 -20.60
N CYS A 61 2.06 2.13 -19.47
CA CYS A 61 1.40 3.24 -18.78
C CYS A 61 1.60 4.54 -19.57
N SER A 62 0.54 5.34 -19.70
CA SER A 62 0.56 6.61 -20.44
C SER A 62 1.25 7.76 -19.69
N GLU A 63 1.39 7.64 -18.37
CA GLU A 63 2.07 8.65 -17.54
C GLU A 63 3.59 8.60 -17.74
N ASP A 64 4.24 9.76 -17.63
CA ASP A 64 5.67 9.98 -17.92
C ASP A 64 6.52 10.10 -16.64
N CYS A 65 6.16 9.36 -15.60
CA CYS A 65 6.88 9.38 -14.33
C CYS A 65 8.35 8.96 -14.53
N ALA A 66 9.29 9.89 -14.33
CA ALA A 66 10.72 9.71 -14.62
C ALA A 66 11.40 8.53 -13.91
N TYR A 67 10.82 8.05 -12.80
CA TYR A 67 11.33 6.93 -12.02
C TYR A 67 10.64 5.59 -12.32
N CYS A 68 9.51 5.60 -13.03
CA CYS A 68 8.65 4.43 -13.14
C CYS A 68 9.08 3.55 -14.33
N PRO A 69 9.42 2.26 -14.12
CA PRO A 69 9.83 1.38 -15.20
C PRO A 69 8.68 0.95 -16.13
N GLN A 70 7.44 1.25 -15.75
CA GLN A 70 6.22 0.88 -16.49
C GLN A 70 5.74 1.97 -17.46
N SER A 71 6.34 3.16 -17.42
CA SER A 71 6.05 4.27 -18.33
C SER A 71 6.35 3.87 -19.77
N ALA A 72 5.39 4.09 -20.68
CA ALA A 72 5.57 3.86 -22.11
C ALA A 72 6.59 4.84 -22.76
N HIS A 73 6.99 5.89 -22.03
CA HIS A 73 7.95 6.89 -22.49
C HIS A 73 9.41 6.48 -22.27
N HIS A 74 9.66 5.34 -21.60
CA HIS A 74 11.00 4.89 -21.24
C HIS A 74 11.27 3.45 -21.74
N GLN A 75 12.47 3.22 -22.28
CA GLN A 75 12.87 1.89 -22.75
C GLN A 75 13.55 1.11 -21.62
N THR A 76 12.74 0.37 -20.86
CA THR A 76 13.21 -0.41 -19.69
C THR A 76 13.36 -1.91 -19.96
N GLY A 77 12.94 -2.39 -21.13
CA GLY A 77 12.88 -3.82 -21.46
C GLY A 77 11.73 -4.57 -20.78
N LEU A 78 10.85 -3.85 -20.07
CA LEU A 78 9.66 -4.44 -19.44
C LEU A 78 8.67 -4.91 -20.51
N SER A 79 8.25 -6.17 -20.41
CA SER A 79 7.18 -6.71 -21.24
C SER A 79 5.82 -6.25 -20.73
N ALA A 80 4.99 -5.75 -21.64
CA ALA A 80 3.64 -5.34 -21.30
C ALA A 80 2.73 -6.57 -21.15
N GLU A 81 1.95 -6.58 -20.08
CA GLU A 81 0.98 -7.63 -19.78
C GLU A 81 -0.40 -7.01 -19.61
N SER A 82 -1.40 -7.65 -20.21
CA SER A 82 -2.79 -7.21 -20.10
C SER A 82 -3.33 -7.45 -18.70
N LEU A 83 -4.52 -6.90 -18.42
CA LEU A 83 -5.20 -7.12 -17.14
C LEU A 83 -5.43 -8.61 -16.90
N MET A 84 -4.81 -9.13 -15.83
CA MET A 84 -4.80 -10.54 -15.47
C MET A 84 -6.22 -11.14 -15.34
N PRO A 85 -6.39 -12.44 -15.63
CA PRO A 85 -7.62 -13.15 -15.32
C PRO A 85 -7.90 -13.14 -13.81
N ILE A 86 -9.18 -13.01 -13.44
CA ILE A 86 -9.61 -12.96 -12.03
C ILE A 86 -9.10 -14.17 -11.25
N GLN A 87 -9.20 -15.37 -11.83
CA GLN A 87 -8.76 -16.59 -11.16
C GLN A 87 -7.27 -16.56 -10.81
N GLU A 88 -6.40 -16.04 -11.68
CA GLU A 88 -4.96 -15.95 -11.41
C GLU A 88 -4.67 -14.98 -10.26
N VAL A 89 -5.41 -13.87 -10.18
CA VAL A 89 -5.34 -12.92 -9.07
C VAL A 89 -5.77 -13.58 -7.76
N LEU A 90 -6.87 -14.35 -7.77
CA LEU A 90 -7.34 -15.06 -6.58
C LEU A 90 -6.39 -16.19 -6.16
N ASP A 91 -5.79 -16.89 -7.11
CA ASP A 91 -4.78 -17.91 -6.83
C ASP A 91 -3.53 -17.28 -6.18
N ALA A 92 -3.10 -16.12 -6.67
CA ALA A 92 -2.01 -15.36 -6.07
C ALA A 92 -2.36 -14.84 -4.66
N ALA A 93 -3.59 -14.36 -4.46
CA ALA A 93 -4.07 -13.93 -3.15
C ALA A 93 -4.11 -15.09 -2.14
N ARG A 94 -4.57 -16.29 -2.55
CA ARG A 94 -4.53 -17.49 -1.71
C ARG A 94 -3.10 -17.86 -1.31
N ARG A 95 -2.15 -17.85 -2.26
CA ARG A 95 -0.73 -18.09 -1.96
C ARG A 95 -0.17 -17.04 -0.99
N ALA A 96 -0.50 -15.76 -1.17
CA ALA A 96 -0.06 -14.71 -0.26
C ALA A 96 -0.62 -14.88 1.15
N LYS A 97 -1.90 -15.29 1.26
CA LYS A 97 -2.53 -15.62 2.55
C LYS A 97 -1.82 -16.79 3.24
N GLU A 98 -1.54 -17.86 2.50
CA GLU A 98 -0.80 -19.02 3.01
C GLU A 98 0.61 -18.66 3.49
N GLN A 99 1.20 -17.60 2.92
CA GLN A 99 2.49 -17.03 3.33
C GLN A 99 2.38 -16.03 4.50
N GLY A 100 1.18 -15.79 5.03
CA GLY A 100 0.94 -14.97 6.22
C GLY A 100 0.56 -13.51 5.95
N ALA A 101 0.27 -13.13 4.69
CA ALA A 101 -0.22 -11.78 4.40
C ALA A 101 -1.65 -11.58 4.94
N GLY A 102 -1.88 -10.48 5.66
CA GLY A 102 -3.22 -10.05 6.08
C GLY A 102 -3.96 -9.20 5.04
N ARG A 103 -3.20 -8.54 4.15
CA ARG A 103 -3.71 -7.67 3.08
C ARG A 103 -3.14 -8.07 1.73
N PHE A 104 -3.98 -8.04 0.70
CA PHE A 104 -3.57 -8.22 -0.68
C PHE A 104 -3.87 -6.97 -1.51
N CYS A 105 -2.84 -6.50 -2.22
CA CYS A 105 -2.85 -5.26 -2.97
C CYS A 105 -2.69 -5.51 -4.46
N MET A 106 -3.49 -4.83 -5.27
CA MET A 106 -3.50 -4.97 -6.72
C MET A 106 -3.09 -3.65 -7.35
N GLY A 107 -1.95 -3.63 -8.03
CA GLY A 107 -1.46 -2.44 -8.75
C GLY A 107 -1.70 -2.57 -10.24
N ALA A 108 -2.08 -1.48 -10.92
CA ALA A 108 -2.30 -1.50 -12.35
C ALA A 108 -1.66 -0.33 -13.09
N ALA A 109 -1.03 -0.62 -14.22
CA ALA A 109 -0.39 0.37 -15.09
C ALA A 109 -1.42 1.13 -15.94
N TRP A 110 -2.13 2.08 -15.34
CA TRP A 110 -3.01 3.03 -16.05
C TRP A 110 -2.90 4.43 -15.44
N ARG A 111 -3.38 5.44 -16.16
CA ARG A 111 -3.70 6.76 -15.58
C ARG A 111 -5.00 6.70 -14.77
N SER A 112 -6.00 6.04 -15.33
CA SER A 112 -7.30 5.82 -14.72
C SER A 112 -7.92 4.55 -15.34
N PRO A 113 -8.65 3.73 -14.56
CA PRO A 113 -9.38 2.59 -15.09
C PRO A 113 -10.56 3.04 -15.96
N THR A 114 -10.95 2.19 -16.92
CA THR A 114 -12.23 2.33 -17.64
C THR A 114 -13.37 1.69 -16.84
N ASP A 115 -14.63 1.95 -17.19
CA ASP A 115 -15.79 1.30 -16.53
C ASP A 115 -15.69 -0.24 -16.57
N ARG A 116 -15.24 -0.79 -17.70
CA ARG A 116 -15.01 -2.23 -17.86
C ARG A 116 -13.88 -2.76 -16.97
N ASP A 117 -12.83 -1.95 -16.76
CA ASP A 117 -11.75 -2.32 -15.85
C ASP A 117 -12.26 -2.31 -14.40
N ILE A 118 -13.08 -1.31 -14.03
CA ILE A 118 -13.71 -1.21 -12.71
C ILE A 118 -14.55 -2.45 -12.42
N ASP A 119 -15.42 -2.88 -13.33
CA ASP A 119 -16.25 -4.08 -13.13
C ASP A 119 -15.38 -5.30 -12.81
N ARG A 120 -14.30 -5.52 -13.59
CA ARG A 120 -13.36 -6.63 -13.36
C ARG A 120 -12.61 -6.49 -12.04
N VAL A 121 -12.19 -5.28 -11.67
CA VAL A 121 -11.49 -5.01 -10.40
C VAL A 121 -12.43 -5.23 -9.21
N CYS A 122 -13.71 -4.86 -9.31
CA CYS A 122 -14.72 -5.14 -8.30
C CYS A 122 -14.85 -6.65 -8.06
N GLU A 123 -14.92 -7.46 -9.12
CA GLU A 123 -14.93 -8.92 -9.00
C GLU A 123 -13.66 -9.46 -8.32
N MET A 124 -12.49 -8.91 -8.62
CA MET A 124 -11.24 -9.27 -7.93
C MET A 124 -11.29 -8.91 -6.44
N VAL A 125 -11.75 -7.70 -6.10
CA VAL A 125 -11.88 -7.21 -4.72
C VAL A 125 -12.85 -8.09 -3.92
N GLU A 126 -14.02 -8.41 -4.47
CA GLU A 126 -14.99 -9.30 -3.84
C GLU A 126 -14.39 -10.69 -3.59
N GLY A 127 -13.71 -11.25 -4.59
CA GLY A 127 -13.04 -12.53 -4.47
C GLY A 127 -11.96 -12.53 -3.39
N VAL A 128 -11.08 -11.53 -3.33
CA VAL A 128 -10.04 -11.44 -2.29
C VAL A 128 -10.65 -11.22 -0.90
N LYS A 129 -11.69 -10.39 -0.77
CA LYS A 129 -12.41 -10.23 0.50
C LYS A 129 -13.04 -11.53 0.98
N SER A 130 -13.57 -12.35 0.06
CA SER A 130 -14.14 -13.67 0.41
C SER A 130 -13.09 -14.64 0.99
N LEU A 131 -11.80 -14.42 0.71
CA LEU A 131 -10.70 -15.15 1.34
C LEU A 131 -10.41 -14.68 2.77
N GLY A 132 -11.12 -13.68 3.28
CA GLY A 132 -10.90 -13.10 4.61
C GLY A 132 -9.65 -12.23 4.71
N MET A 133 -9.19 -11.68 3.58
CA MET A 133 -8.07 -10.74 3.53
C MET A 133 -8.58 -9.30 3.38
N GLU A 134 -7.80 -8.33 3.84
CA GLU A 134 -7.99 -6.95 3.43
C GLU A 134 -7.61 -6.74 1.96
N THR A 135 -8.28 -5.79 1.29
CA THR A 135 -8.09 -5.52 -0.14
C THR A 135 -7.66 -4.08 -0.37
N CYS A 136 -6.66 -3.88 -1.22
CA CYS A 136 -6.26 -2.57 -1.71
C CYS A 136 -6.07 -2.59 -3.24
N VAL A 137 -6.36 -1.49 -3.92
CA VAL A 137 -6.13 -1.33 -5.35
C VAL A 137 -5.59 0.06 -5.63
N THR A 138 -4.59 0.16 -6.52
CA THR A 138 -3.92 1.42 -6.91
C THR A 138 -3.73 1.49 -8.41
#